data_AF-A0A329KCR4-F1
#
_entry.id   AF-A0A329KCR4-F1
#
_cell.length_a   1.000
_cell.length_b   1.000
_cell.length_c   1.000
_cell.angle_alpha   90.00
_cell.angle_beta   90.00
_cell.angle_gamma   90.00
#
_symmetry.space_group_name_H-M   'P 1'
#
loop_
_entity.id
_entity.type
_entity.pdbx_description
1 polymer ?
#
loop_
_entity_poly.entity_id
_entity_poly.type
_entity_poly.pdbx_seq_one_letter_code
_entity_poly.pdbx_strand_id
1 'polypeptide(L)'
;MNNLPPARSRRWLVWFVWYGFMMAGVMWLTRFVIWKNEFDPGLALRLLLFSLVAAVVVNGLGWLGLRWFWLLSTIGLALGLVAMIRSAYLGMDGFRDLAGFLYFLLLSAAGIALGLLAEIVRYIRIRLREKG
;
A
#
# COMPACT_ATOMS: atom_id res chain seq x y z
N MET A 1 19.58 10.49 2.30
CA MET A 1 18.10 10.51 2.38
C MET A 1 17.50 11.84 1.85
N ASN A 2 17.93 12.32 0.69
CA ASN A 2 17.60 13.66 0.18
C ASN A 2 16.52 13.69 -0.93
N ASN A 3 15.92 12.53 -1.26
CA ASN A 3 15.08 12.38 -2.46
C ASN A 3 13.56 12.26 -2.18
N LEU A 4 13.14 12.19 -0.91
CA LEU A 4 11.71 12.19 -0.58
C LEU A 4 11.15 13.62 -0.72
N PRO A 5 9.95 13.80 -1.30
CA PRO A 5 9.39 15.13 -1.46
C PRO A 5 9.23 15.83 -0.10
N PRO A 6 9.47 17.15 -0.05
CA PRO A 6 9.24 17.91 1.17
C PRO A 6 7.77 17.79 1.61
N ALA A 7 7.53 17.90 2.92
CA ALA A 7 6.18 17.87 3.46
C ALA A 7 5.34 18.98 2.80
N ARG A 8 4.06 18.69 2.58
CA ARG A 8 3.11 19.57 1.88
C ARG A 8 3.43 19.91 0.40
N SER A 9 4.36 19.19 -0.24
CA SER A 9 4.69 19.42 -1.66
C SER A 9 3.61 18.91 -2.62
N ARG A 10 3.39 19.64 -3.74
CA ARG A 10 2.56 19.17 -4.88
C ARG A 10 3.08 17.86 -5.51
N ARG A 11 4.35 17.50 -5.31
CA ARG A 11 4.92 16.24 -5.81
C ARG A 11 4.23 15.01 -5.20
N TRP A 12 3.66 15.12 -4.00
CA TRP A 12 2.85 14.06 -3.38
C TRP A 12 1.57 13.75 -4.14
N LEU A 13 1.01 14.71 -4.88
CA LEU A 13 -0.16 14.46 -5.74
C LEU A 13 0.21 13.55 -6.92
N VAL A 14 1.38 13.77 -7.52
CA VAL A 14 1.89 12.91 -8.59
C VAL A 14 2.13 11.50 -8.07
N TRP A 15 2.71 11.37 -6.87
CA TRP A 15 2.86 10.08 -6.20
C TRP A 15 1.53 9.42 -5.89
N PHE A 16 0.54 10.16 -5.39
CA PHE A 16 -0.80 9.65 -5.13
C PHE A 16 -1.43 9.03 -6.38
N VAL A 17 -1.42 9.75 -7.50
CA VAL A 17 -1.98 9.28 -8.77
C VAL A 17 -1.25 8.04 -9.25
N TRP A 18 0.09 8.10 -9.34
CA TRP A 18 0.88 6.95 -9.78
C TRP A 18 0.70 5.72 -8.90
N TYR A 19 0.70 5.90 -7.58
CA TYR A 19 0.57 4.82 -6.61
C TYR A 19 -0.80 4.14 -6.71
N GLY A 20 -1.88 4.94 -6.79
CA GLY A 20 -3.23 4.42 -6.94
C GLY A 20 -3.40 3.62 -8.23
N PHE A 21 -3.00 4.19 -9.38
CA PHE A 21 -3.11 3.49 -10.66
C PHE A 21 -2.23 2.26 -10.77
N MET A 22 -1.01 2.30 -10.23
CA MET A 22 -0.13 1.14 -10.25
C MET A 22 -0.71 0.00 -9.40
N MET A 23 -1.25 0.32 -8.23
CA MET A 23 -1.89 -0.65 -7.35
C MET A 23 -3.19 -1.22 -7.95
N ALA A 24 -4.02 -0.37 -8.55
CA ALA A 24 -5.20 -0.81 -9.31
C ALA A 24 -4.81 -1.75 -10.45
N GLY A 25 -3.78 -1.37 -11.22
CA GLY A 25 -3.27 -2.15 -12.34
C GLY A 25 -2.85 -3.55 -11.91
N VAL A 26 -2.08 -3.67 -10.82
CA VAL A 26 -1.68 -4.99 -10.29
C VAL A 26 -2.91 -5.81 -9.87
N MET A 27 -3.87 -5.21 -9.17
CA MET A 27 -5.09 -5.90 -8.73
C MET A 27 -5.92 -6.40 -9.93
N TRP A 28 -6.07 -5.58 -10.97
CA TRP A 28 -6.75 -5.97 -12.20
C TRP A 28 -6.01 -7.08 -12.94
N LEU A 29 -4.68 -7.00 -13.03
CA LEU A 29 -3.85 -8.02 -13.68
C LEU A 29 -4.00 -9.38 -12.97
N THR A 30 -3.93 -9.39 -11.64
CA THR A 30 -4.16 -10.62 -10.88
C THR A 30 -5.57 -11.18 -11.07
N ARG A 31 -6.60 -10.31 -11.11
CA ARG A 31 -7.99 -10.75 -11.08
C ARG A 31 -8.53 -11.16 -12.45
N PHE A 32 -8.24 -10.40 -13.50
CA PHE A 32 -8.80 -10.60 -14.84
C PHE A 32 -7.84 -11.33 -15.77
N VAL A 33 -6.53 -11.14 -15.61
CA VAL A 33 -5.53 -11.77 -16.49
C VAL A 33 -5.05 -13.10 -15.93
N ILE A 34 -4.54 -13.12 -14.69
CA ILE A 34 -3.96 -14.34 -14.10
C ILE A 34 -5.05 -15.36 -13.79
N TRP A 35 -6.14 -14.94 -13.15
CA TRP A 35 -7.26 -15.82 -12.81
C TRP A 35 -8.26 -16.05 -13.93
N LYS A 36 -8.07 -15.40 -15.09
CA LYS A 36 -8.95 -15.54 -16.27
C LYS A 36 -10.45 -15.34 -15.96
N ASN A 37 -10.78 -14.56 -14.94
CA ASN A 37 -12.17 -14.21 -14.67
C ASN A 37 -12.70 -13.30 -15.78
N GLU A 38 -14.00 -13.41 -16.05
CA GLU A 38 -14.67 -12.49 -16.96
C GLU A 38 -14.50 -11.04 -16.47
N PHE A 39 -14.30 -10.14 -17.42
CA PHE A 39 -14.15 -8.73 -17.11
C PHE A 39 -15.49 -8.16 -16.64
N ASP A 40 -15.56 -7.83 -15.36
CA ASP A 40 -16.69 -7.14 -14.74
C ASP A 40 -16.29 -5.68 -14.45
N PRO A 41 -16.89 -4.69 -15.15
CA PRO A 41 -16.63 -3.27 -14.93
C PRO A 41 -16.94 -2.81 -13.49
N GLY A 42 -17.96 -3.39 -12.86
CA GLY A 42 -18.35 -3.08 -11.49
C GLY A 42 -17.29 -3.51 -10.50
N LEU A 43 -16.73 -4.70 -10.68
CA LEU A 43 -15.62 -5.19 -9.86
C LEU A 43 -14.32 -4.43 -10.11
N ALA A 44 -14.03 -4.10 -11.37
CA ALA A 44 -12.87 -3.28 -11.74
C ALA A 44 -12.90 -1.91 -11.06
N LEU A 45 -14.06 -1.24 -11.08
CA LEU A 45 -14.25 0.07 -10.42
C LEU A 45 -14.07 -0.02 -8.90
N ARG A 46 -14.59 -1.07 -8.25
CA ARG A 46 -14.42 -1.27 -6.79
C ARG A 46 -12.94 -1.42 -6.42
N LEU A 47 -12.18 -2.19 -7.20
CA LEU A 47 -10.74 -2.35 -6.98
C LEU A 47 -9.97 -1.04 -7.20
N LEU A 48 -10.35 -0.27 -8.21
CA LEU A 48 -9.80 1.06 -8.44
C LEU A 48 -10.07 1.98 -7.26
N LEU A 49 -11.32 2.08 -6.80
CA LEU A 49 -11.67 2.90 -5.64
C LEU A 49 -10.91 2.47 -4.39
N PHE A 50 -10.79 1.17 -4.14
CA PHE A 50 -10.01 0.64 -3.03
C PHE A 50 -8.54 1.07 -3.12
N SER A 51 -7.91 0.94 -4.29
CA SER A 51 -6.52 1.34 -4.52
C SER A 51 -6.31 2.85 -4.33
N LEU A 52 -7.27 3.68 -4.75
CA LEU A 52 -7.24 5.12 -4.55
C LEU A 52 -7.34 5.46 -3.06
N VAL A 53 -8.25 4.82 -2.32
CA VAL A 53 -8.36 5.01 -0.87
C VAL A 53 -7.05 4.64 -0.17
N ALA A 54 -6.46 3.49 -0.51
CA ALA A 54 -5.16 3.07 0.02
C ALA A 54 -4.06 4.10 -0.32
N ALA A 55 -4.05 4.62 -1.55
CA ALA A 55 -3.11 5.65 -1.97
C ALA A 55 -3.30 6.95 -1.19
N VAL A 56 -4.53 7.36 -0.87
CA VAL A 56 -4.82 8.57 -0.06
C VAL A 56 -4.25 8.39 1.33
N VAL A 57 -4.50 7.23 1.96
CA VAL A 57 -4.03 6.95 3.33
C VAL A 57 -2.50 6.99 3.37
N VAL A 58 -1.83 6.30 2.46
CA VAL A 58 -0.36 6.19 2.45
C VAL A 58 0.29 7.52 2.09
N ASN A 59 -0.11 8.13 0.97
CA ASN A 59 0.52 9.35 0.48
C ASN A 59 0.06 10.60 1.24
N GLY A 60 -1.14 10.61 1.81
CA GLY A 60 -1.63 11.69 2.66
C GLY A 60 -0.85 11.78 3.97
N LEU A 61 -0.56 10.65 4.61
CA LEU A 61 0.30 10.61 5.79
C LEU A 61 1.77 10.93 5.45
N GLY A 62 2.24 10.51 4.27
CA GLY A 62 3.53 10.95 3.72
C GLY A 62 3.60 12.47 3.49
N TRP A 63 2.51 13.07 2.98
CA TRP A 63 2.38 14.52 2.76
C TRP A 63 2.43 15.33 4.06
N LEU A 64 1.92 14.77 5.17
CA LEU A 64 2.05 15.34 6.52
C LEU A 64 3.48 15.25 7.09
N GLY A 65 4.40 14.56 6.41
CA GLY A 65 5.81 14.47 6.78
C GLY A 65 6.17 13.19 7.54
N LEU A 66 5.26 12.21 7.66
CA LEU A 66 5.54 10.90 8.25
C LEU A 66 6.31 10.03 7.25
N ARG A 67 7.61 10.31 7.11
CA ARG A 67 8.47 9.69 6.10
C ARG A 67 8.74 8.20 6.38
N TRP A 68 8.85 7.82 7.65
CA TRP A 68 9.08 6.41 8.02
C TRP A 68 7.81 5.59 7.84
N PHE A 69 6.67 6.19 8.17
CA PHE A 69 5.37 5.61 7.86
C PHE A 69 5.23 5.30 6.37
N TRP A 70 5.52 6.29 5.51
CA TRP A 70 5.37 6.11 4.06
C TRP A 70 6.26 4.98 3.52
N LEU A 71 7.52 4.90 3.96
CA LEU A 71 8.44 3.84 3.53
C LEU A 71 7.95 2.44 3.96
N LEU A 72 7.63 2.27 5.24
CA LEU A 72 7.25 0.97 5.79
C LEU A 72 5.89 0.49 5.27
N SER A 73 4.93 1.39 5.13
CA SER A 73 3.62 1.08 4.52
C SER A 73 3.77 0.71 3.04
N THR A 74 4.63 1.41 2.28
CA THR A 74 4.92 1.07 0.88
C THR A 74 5.55 -0.31 0.75
N ILE A 75 6.50 -0.65 1.62
CA ILE A 75 7.13 -1.98 1.64
C ILE A 75 6.09 -3.06 1.98
N GLY A 76 5.24 -2.85 2.99
CA GLY A 76 4.19 -3.80 3.35
C GLY A 76 3.19 -4.04 2.23
N LEU A 77 2.77 -2.97 1.54
CA LEU A 77 1.90 -3.06 0.36
C LEU A 77 2.58 -3.80 -0.79
N ALA A 78 3.85 -3.50 -1.07
CA ALA A 78 4.60 -4.17 -2.13
C ALA A 78 4.75 -5.68 -1.84
N LEU A 79 5.14 -6.04 -0.62
CA LEU A 79 5.23 -7.44 -0.18
C LEU A 79 3.87 -8.13 -0.22
N GLY A 80 2.80 -7.43 0.17
CA GLY A 80 1.43 -7.91 0.08
C GLY A 80 1.02 -8.24 -1.36
N LEU A 81 1.31 -7.34 -2.30
CA LEU A 81 1.02 -7.55 -3.72
C LEU A 81 1.82 -8.73 -4.28
N VAL A 82 3.10 -8.85 -3.93
CA VAL A 82 3.94 -10.00 -4.33
C VAL A 82 3.38 -11.31 -3.78
N ALA A 83 2.96 -11.34 -2.52
CA ALA A 83 2.33 -12.51 -1.92
C ALA A 83 1.03 -12.88 -2.65
N MET A 84 0.20 -11.89 -2.98
CA MET A 84 -1.05 -12.09 -3.73
C MET A 84 -0.79 -12.68 -5.12
N ILE A 85 0.17 -12.14 -5.86
CA ILE A 85 0.58 -12.65 -7.17
C ILE A 85 1.12 -14.08 -7.04
N ARG A 86 1.98 -14.35 -6.05
CA ARG A 86 2.55 -15.69 -5.85
C ARG A 86 1.45 -16.72 -5.54
N SER A 87 0.49 -16.36 -4.69
CA SER A 87 -0.66 -17.21 -4.40
C SER A 87 -1.49 -17.50 -5.65
N ALA A 88 -1.66 -16.52 -6.53
CA ALA A 88 -2.37 -16.66 -7.79
C ALA A 88 -1.69 -17.67 -8.76
N TYR A 89 -0.37 -17.78 -8.75
CA TYR A 89 0.37 -18.75 -9.58
C TYR A 89 0.35 -20.18 -9.03
N LEU A 90 0.07 -20.38 -7.73
CA LEU A 90 0.18 -21.69 -7.08
C LEU A 90 -1.08 -22.56 -7.17
N GLY A 91 -2.11 -22.15 -7.93
CA GLY A 91 -3.29 -22.97 -8.25
C GLY A 91 -4.62 -22.23 -8.20
N MET A 92 -5.60 -22.69 -8.98
CA MET A 92 -6.91 -22.05 -9.22
C MET A 92 -8.02 -22.55 -8.28
N ASP A 93 -7.74 -22.67 -6.99
CA ASP A 93 -8.77 -22.96 -5.99
C ASP A 93 -9.34 -21.64 -5.44
N GLY A 94 -10.66 -21.46 -5.41
CA GLY A 94 -11.28 -20.23 -4.91
C GLY A 94 -10.90 -19.87 -3.46
N PHE A 95 -10.49 -20.84 -2.65
CA PHE A 95 -9.93 -20.62 -1.31
C PHE A 95 -8.53 -19.98 -1.34
N ARG A 96 -7.72 -20.31 -2.35
CA ARG A 96 -6.36 -19.80 -2.51
C ARG A 96 -6.35 -18.34 -2.99
N ASP A 97 -7.37 -17.96 -3.77
CA ASP A 97 -7.62 -16.57 -4.15
C ASP A 97 -7.92 -15.70 -2.92
N LEU A 98 -8.82 -16.18 -2.05
CA LEU A 98 -9.15 -15.52 -0.80
C LEU A 98 -7.92 -15.41 0.11
N ALA A 99 -7.15 -16.50 0.23
CA ALA A 99 -5.91 -16.49 0.99
C ALA A 99 -4.90 -15.46 0.45
N GLY A 100 -4.73 -15.37 -0.88
CA GLY A 100 -3.88 -14.36 -1.52
C GLY A 100 -4.28 -12.93 -1.17
N PHE A 101 -5.58 -12.64 -1.22
CA PHE A 101 -6.10 -11.32 -0.84
C PHE A 101 -5.95 -11.05 0.66
N LEU A 102 -6.15 -12.05 1.52
CA LEU A 102 -5.94 -11.95 2.96
C LEU A 102 -4.47 -11.70 3.32
N TYR A 103 -3.53 -12.38 2.65
CA TYR A 103 -2.09 -12.13 2.82
C TYR A 103 -1.73 -10.70 2.41
N PHE A 104 -2.30 -10.22 1.30
CA PHE A 104 -2.13 -8.82 0.88
C PHE A 104 -2.62 -7.86 1.97
N LEU A 105 -3.84 -8.05 2.49
CA LEU A 105 -4.38 -7.21 3.56
C LEU A 105 -3.52 -7.25 4.82
N LEU A 106 -3.10 -8.45 5.25
CA LEU A 106 -2.31 -8.64 6.47
C LEU A 106 -0.94 -7.98 6.36
N LEU A 107 -0.22 -8.18 5.26
CA LEU A 107 1.11 -7.59 5.05
C LEU A 107 1.04 -6.07 4.88
N SER A 108 0.00 -5.58 4.21
CA SER A 108 -0.26 -4.15 4.09
C SER A 108 -0.56 -3.52 5.45
N ALA A 109 -1.43 -4.15 6.24
CA ALA A 109 -1.76 -3.70 7.60
C ALA A 109 -0.53 -3.73 8.52
N ALA A 110 0.30 -4.79 8.44
CA ALA A 110 1.54 -4.89 9.19
C ALA A 110 2.54 -3.76 8.81
N GLY A 111 2.72 -3.48 7.52
CA GLY A 111 3.58 -2.38 7.07
C GLY A 111 3.09 -1.01 7.55
N ILE A 112 1.77 -0.77 7.51
CA ILE A 112 1.14 0.44 8.05
C ILE A 112 1.36 0.55 9.56
N ALA A 113 1.11 -0.53 10.31
CA ALA A 113 1.28 -0.56 11.77
C ALA A 113 2.74 -0.32 12.18
N LEU A 114 3.69 -1.01 11.53
CA LEU A 114 5.13 -0.80 11.74
C LEU A 114 5.55 0.62 11.36
N GLY A 115 4.97 1.17 10.28
CA GLY A 115 5.15 2.55 9.87
C GLY A 115 4.76 3.55 10.94
N LEU A 116 3.58 3.37 11.55
CA LEU A 116 3.09 4.23 12.63
C LEU A 116 3.96 4.08 13.88
N LEU A 117 4.30 2.85 14.26
CA LEU A 117 5.17 2.57 15.40
C LEU A 117 6.54 3.24 15.23
N ALA A 118 7.15 3.15 14.05
CA ALA A 118 8.44 3.79 13.78
C ALA A 118 8.38 5.32 13.95
N GLU A 119 7.29 5.95 13.50
CA GLU A 119 7.12 7.40 13.65
C GLU A 119 6.85 7.79 15.11
N ILE A 120 6.06 7.00 15.86
CA ILE A 120 5.83 7.21 17.31
C ILE A 120 7.14 7.11 18.07
N VAL A 121 7.95 6.08 17.83
CA VAL A 121 9.27 5.90 18.48
C VAL A 121 10.19 7.08 18.18
N ARG A 122 10.20 7.55 16.92
CA ARG A 122 10.99 8.73 16.53
C ARG A 122 10.53 9.98 17.27
N TYR A 123 9.22 10.21 17.35
CA TYR A 123 8.63 11.36 18.05
C TYR A 123 9.01 11.37 19.53
N ILE A 124 8.89 10.22 20.20
CA ILE A 124 9.27 10.06 21.62
C ILE A 124 10.77 10.36 21.81
N ARG A 125 11.64 9.80 20.95
CA ARG A 125 13.10 10.02 21.05
C ARG A 125 13.50 11.48 20.90
N ILE A 126 12.86 12.22 19.98
CA ILE A 126 13.12 13.66 19.81
C ILE A 126 12.68 14.42 21.06
N ARG A 127 11.48 14.13 21.56
CA ARG A 127 10.92 14.83 22.72
C ARG A 127 11.66 14.55 24.03
N LEU A 128 12.29 13.39 24.16
CA LEU A 128 13.16 13.05 25.29
C LEU A 128 14.51 13.79 25.22
N ARG A 129 15.03 14.07 24.02
CA ARG A 129 16.27 14.85 23.84
C ARG A 129 16.10 16.35 24.06
N GLU A 130 14.89 16.88 23.91
CA GLU A 130 14.61 18.30 24.17
C GLU A 130 14.41 18.60 25.67
N LYS A 131 14.26 17.57 26.51
CA LYS A 131 13.99 17.71 27.94
C LYS A 131 15.20 17.43 28.85
N GLY A 132 16.31 16.95 28.32
CA GLY A 132 17.55 16.66 29.06
C GLY A 132 18.68 17.54 28.58
#